data_AF-A0A2E3HCA3-F1
#
_entry.id   AF-A0A2E3HCA3-F1
#
_cell.length_a   1.000
_cell.length_b   1.000
_cell.length_c   1.000
_cell.angle_alpha   90.00
_cell.angle_beta   90.00
_cell.angle_gamma   90.00
#
_symmetry.space_group_name_H-M   'P 1'
#
loop_
_entity.id
_entity.type
_entity.pdbx_description
1 polymer ?
#
loop_
_entity_poly.entity_id
_entity_poly.type
_entity_poly.pdbx_seq_one_letter_code
_entity_poly.pdbx_strand_id
1 'polypeptide(L)'
;MSWLPIGSAFSSMSASLAEGLEVLWGEGSPLLMGEVVLIGAVGYYLVAWLLVGWDRHKADGGPKHEPPAGYSPAALRYLWSIEDCPVGFDDGTFTASVAGLAAKGAVTIEKNGSTFLLHDSGLDGVKLLPDEEIVYNALFHHPGPREDGPRESLTLGYSEHRDYFRAAIVGLKMQLDEKLKRGEAFRKNNRGWVWIGVLGSLFGAGLVGMDPSMLEGSIASNVAESVEDSVLGRGAFGVPIALFFAVVIFLLHGSFTLLRRRDMEPGLGLGAIGVVFGVMLVNLTLKLYSGAGSLRVAAWMLCGYLLNVRGANLLKRYSRKGRMVQDYIEGLQTYMSGEAKRASDQAYGPVMNVEHHDQLLPYAIALGCAGAWSRQFEAALEERKEAGTPSPGVRGDLTGSGVGSTLAVNGEFHKALVASC
;
A
#
# COMPACT_ATOMS: atom_id res chain seq x y z
N MET A 1 30.05 -33.68 39.75
CA MET A 1 29.37 -32.86 38.72
C MET A 1 30.40 -31.93 38.11
N SER A 2 31.04 -32.37 37.03
CA SER A 2 32.08 -31.65 36.31
C SER A 2 31.45 -30.62 35.38
N TRP A 3 31.72 -29.35 35.65
CA TRP A 3 31.39 -28.24 34.76
C TRP A 3 32.23 -28.38 33.48
N LEU A 4 31.56 -28.57 32.33
CA LEU A 4 32.22 -28.50 31.03
C LEU A 4 32.73 -27.05 30.81
N PRO A 5 33.97 -26.85 30.34
CA PRO A 5 34.55 -25.54 30.20
C PRO A 5 33.97 -24.87 28.95
N ILE A 6 33.10 -23.88 29.16
CA ILE A 6 32.51 -23.03 28.10
C ILE A 6 33.61 -22.41 27.20
N GLY A 7 34.83 -22.26 27.72
CA GLY A 7 36.00 -21.78 26.96
C GLY A 7 36.47 -22.70 25.83
N SER A 8 36.36 -24.03 25.96
CA SER A 8 36.87 -24.94 24.91
C SER A 8 35.96 -25.00 23.68
N ALA A 9 34.65 -24.86 23.89
CA ALA A 9 33.67 -24.76 22.82
C ALA A 9 33.78 -23.44 22.06
N PHE A 10 34.07 -22.33 22.77
CA PHE A 10 34.33 -21.03 22.14
C PHE A 10 35.62 -21.02 21.33
N SER A 11 36.70 -21.62 21.85
CA SER A 11 37.98 -21.73 21.13
C SER A 11 37.91 -22.63 19.91
N SER A 12 37.15 -23.74 19.98
CA SER A 12 36.95 -24.63 18.82
C SER A 12 36.08 -23.96 17.75
N MET A 13 35.05 -23.21 18.17
CA MET A 13 34.17 -22.49 17.25
C MET A 13 34.90 -21.30 16.58
N SER A 14 35.79 -20.61 17.31
CA SER A 14 36.65 -19.56 16.74
C SER A 14 37.71 -20.12 15.80
N ALA A 15 38.26 -21.30 16.08
CA ALA A 15 39.23 -21.97 15.21
C ALA A 15 38.57 -22.45 13.91
N SER A 16 37.37 -23.03 13.98
CA SER A 16 36.59 -23.41 12.78
C SER A 16 36.12 -22.20 11.96
N LEU A 17 35.83 -21.07 12.62
CA LEU A 17 35.54 -19.80 11.95
C LEU A 17 36.79 -19.24 11.27
N ALA A 18 37.96 -19.35 11.89
CA ALA A 18 39.24 -18.90 11.31
C ALA A 18 39.65 -19.74 10.09
N GLU A 19 39.53 -21.08 10.15
CA GLU A 19 39.76 -21.95 8.99
C GLU A 19 38.76 -21.67 7.85
N GLY A 20 37.48 -21.42 8.17
CA GLY A 20 36.48 -21.00 7.18
C GLY A 20 36.78 -19.62 6.56
N LEU A 21 37.43 -18.72 7.31
CA LEU A 21 37.86 -17.40 6.83
C LEU A 21 39.08 -17.46 5.92
N GLU A 22 40.00 -18.40 6.12
CA GLU A 22 41.13 -18.63 5.20
C GLU A 22 40.66 -19.18 3.85
N VAL A 23 39.61 -20.02 3.83
CA VAL A 23 38.98 -20.52 2.58
C VAL A 23 38.39 -19.37 1.75
N LEU A 24 37.90 -18.30 2.39
CA LEU A 24 37.42 -17.10 1.70
C LEU A 24 38.55 -16.31 1.03
N TRP A 25 39.81 -16.60 1.32
CA TRP A 25 40.98 -15.91 0.77
C TRP A 25 41.77 -16.76 -0.25
N GLY A 26 41.31 -18.00 -0.55
CA GLY A 26 41.93 -18.91 -1.54
C GLY A 26 41.47 -18.67 -2.99
N GLU A 27 41.92 -19.51 -3.94
CA GLU A 27 41.67 -19.33 -5.40
C GLU A 27 40.17 -19.40 -5.81
N GLY A 28 39.28 -19.99 -5.00
CA GLY A 28 37.81 -19.96 -5.16
C GLY A 28 37.09 -18.85 -4.37
N SER A 29 37.85 -17.89 -3.85
CA SER A 29 37.42 -16.84 -2.93
C SER A 29 36.24 -15.96 -3.35
N PRO A 30 36.07 -15.51 -4.60
CA PRO A 30 35.11 -14.46 -4.93
C PRO A 30 33.67 -14.96 -4.92
N LEU A 31 33.46 -16.17 -5.45
CA LEU A 31 32.16 -16.83 -5.48
C LEU A 31 31.65 -17.10 -4.06
N LEU A 32 32.50 -17.66 -3.19
CA LEU A 32 32.17 -17.90 -1.79
C LEU A 32 31.94 -16.60 -1.02
N MET A 33 32.74 -15.56 -1.27
CA MET A 33 32.53 -14.24 -0.68
C MET A 33 31.17 -13.65 -1.09
N GLY A 34 30.76 -13.80 -2.35
CA GLY A 34 29.46 -13.34 -2.83
C GLY A 34 28.26 -14.03 -2.16
N GLU A 35 28.37 -15.34 -1.90
CA GLU A 35 27.37 -16.09 -1.15
C GLU A 35 27.30 -15.66 0.32
N VAL A 36 28.45 -15.46 0.96
CA VAL A 36 28.54 -14.93 2.33
C VAL A 36 27.93 -13.54 2.42
N VAL A 37 28.14 -12.67 1.43
CA VAL A 37 27.50 -11.35 1.37
C VAL A 37 25.99 -11.47 1.27
N LEU A 38 25.46 -12.40 0.48
CA LEU A 38 24.01 -12.62 0.37
C LEU A 38 23.41 -13.13 1.70
N ILE A 39 24.07 -14.09 2.35
CA ILE A 39 23.66 -14.59 3.67
C ILE A 39 23.74 -13.47 4.72
N GLY A 40 24.80 -12.68 4.69
CA GLY A 40 24.97 -11.50 5.54
C GLY A 40 23.86 -10.48 5.33
N ALA A 41 23.43 -10.25 4.09
CA ALA A 41 22.30 -9.37 3.78
C ALA A 41 20.96 -9.90 4.33
N VAL A 42 20.74 -11.22 4.30
CA VAL A 42 19.58 -11.86 4.93
C VAL A 42 19.62 -11.64 6.45
N GLY A 43 20.75 -11.92 7.09
CA GLY A 43 20.95 -11.69 8.53
C GLY A 43 20.75 -10.21 8.91
N TYR A 44 21.28 -9.30 8.10
CA TYR A 44 21.09 -7.86 8.25
C TYR A 44 19.61 -7.46 8.21
N TYR A 45 18.85 -7.92 7.21
CA TYR A 45 17.43 -7.62 7.14
C TYR A 45 16.63 -8.23 8.29
N LEU A 46 17.03 -9.41 8.77
CA LEU A 46 16.43 -10.04 9.95
C LEU A 46 16.68 -9.21 11.22
N VAL A 47 17.91 -8.75 11.45
CA VAL A 47 18.24 -7.86 12.58
C VAL A 47 17.51 -6.53 12.44
N ALA A 48 17.51 -5.93 11.25
CA ALA A 48 16.79 -4.69 10.98
C ALA A 48 15.28 -4.84 11.24
N TRP A 49 14.69 -5.98 10.89
CA TRP A 49 13.30 -6.29 11.17
C TRP A 49 13.03 -6.45 12.67
N LEU A 50 13.89 -7.14 13.43
CA LEU A 50 13.75 -7.25 14.89
C LEU A 50 13.89 -5.90 15.62
N LEU A 51 14.74 -5.01 15.10
CA LEU A 51 14.96 -3.68 15.66
C LEU A 51 13.85 -2.70 15.30
N VAL A 52 13.38 -2.72 14.04
CA VAL A 52 12.55 -1.66 13.46
C VAL A 52 11.20 -2.16 12.93
N GLY A 53 11.13 -3.38 12.41
CA GLY A 53 9.94 -3.95 11.76
C GLY A 53 8.92 -4.54 12.72
N TRP A 54 9.32 -4.99 13.91
CA TRP A 54 8.37 -5.45 14.93
C TRP A 54 7.51 -4.29 15.44
N ASP A 55 6.18 -4.41 15.31
CA ASP A 55 5.22 -3.40 15.76
C ASP A 55 5.06 -3.41 17.28
N ARG A 56 6.00 -2.78 17.99
CA ARG A 56 6.05 -2.74 19.47
C ARG A 56 4.92 -1.92 20.10
N HIS A 57 4.12 -1.22 19.31
CA HIS A 57 3.11 -0.26 19.79
C HIS A 57 1.68 -0.73 19.56
N LYS A 58 1.46 -1.95 19.07
CA LYS A 58 0.12 -2.52 18.93
C LYS A 58 -0.51 -2.59 20.33
N ALA A 59 -1.56 -1.80 20.55
CA ALA A 59 -2.34 -1.91 21.77
C ALA A 59 -3.25 -3.15 21.68
N ASP A 60 -3.59 -3.75 22.83
CA ASP A 60 -4.70 -4.70 22.92
C ASP A 60 -6.00 -3.92 22.68
N GLY A 61 -6.35 -3.80 21.40
CA GLY A 61 -7.42 -2.96 20.90
C GLY A 61 -8.78 -3.62 21.08
N GLY A 62 -9.44 -3.35 22.20
CA GLY A 62 -10.86 -3.65 22.35
C GLY A 62 -11.74 -2.89 21.33
N PRO A 63 -13.00 -3.30 21.13
CA PRO A 63 -13.93 -2.65 20.21
C PRO A 63 -14.04 -1.14 20.46
N LYS A 64 -14.11 -0.33 19.39
CA LYS A 64 -14.31 1.12 19.45
C LYS A 64 -15.65 1.49 18.85
N HIS A 65 -16.49 2.20 19.60
CA HIS A 65 -17.87 2.47 19.21
C HIS A 65 -18.05 3.76 18.39
N GLU A 66 -17.10 4.68 18.52
CA GLU A 66 -17.09 5.95 17.83
C GLU A 66 -15.99 5.96 16.76
N PRO A 67 -16.09 6.79 15.71
CA PRO A 67 -14.99 7.01 14.77
C PRO A 67 -13.92 7.92 15.38
N PRO A 68 -12.66 7.84 14.92
CA PRO A 68 -11.59 8.66 15.49
C PRO A 68 -11.81 10.13 15.14
N ALA A 69 -11.73 11.00 16.14
CA ALA A 69 -12.04 12.42 16.00
C ALA A 69 -11.18 13.11 14.92
N GLY A 70 -11.83 13.88 14.04
CA GLY A 70 -11.18 14.69 13.01
C GLY A 70 -10.82 13.94 11.72
N TYR A 71 -11.24 12.69 11.59
CA TYR A 71 -11.10 11.88 10.38
C TYR A 71 -12.45 11.68 9.69
N SER A 72 -12.52 11.97 8.40
CA SER A 72 -13.69 11.65 7.56
C SER A 72 -13.72 10.15 7.23
N PRO A 73 -14.86 9.63 6.74
CA PRO A 73 -14.94 8.26 6.24
C PRO A 73 -13.94 7.99 5.10
N ALA A 74 -13.72 8.98 4.23
CA ALA A 74 -12.72 8.90 3.17
C ALA A 74 -11.30 8.80 3.75
N ALA A 75 -10.97 9.61 4.75
CA ALA A 75 -9.68 9.54 5.44
C ALA A 75 -9.47 8.18 6.11
N LEU A 76 -10.51 7.59 6.71
CA LEU A 76 -10.44 6.24 7.29
C LEU A 76 -10.14 5.19 6.23
N ARG A 77 -10.82 5.24 5.07
CA ARG A 77 -10.53 4.30 3.99
C ARG A 77 -9.11 4.47 3.43
N TYR A 78 -8.70 5.72 3.24
CA TYR A 78 -7.36 6.06 2.77
C TYR A 78 -6.27 5.53 3.74
N LEU A 79 -6.58 5.43 5.03
CA LEU A 79 -5.70 4.85 6.04
C LEU A 79 -5.87 3.35 6.24
N TRP A 80 -7.06 2.78 6.07
CA TRP A 80 -7.34 1.35 6.26
C TRP A 80 -6.77 0.48 5.15
N SER A 81 -6.72 1.01 3.92
CA SER A 81 -6.23 0.33 2.72
C SER A 81 -4.70 0.12 2.75
N ILE A 82 -4.12 -0.50 3.78
CA ILE A 82 -2.66 -0.68 3.92
C ILE A 82 -2.21 -2.09 3.54
N GLU A 83 -3.04 -3.10 3.74
CA GLU A 83 -2.64 -4.51 3.51
C GLU A 83 -2.90 -4.98 2.06
N ASP A 84 -4.08 -4.73 1.49
CA ASP A 84 -4.44 -5.29 0.17
C ASP A 84 -4.12 -4.37 -1.02
N CYS A 85 -4.18 -3.06 -0.82
CA CYS A 85 -3.87 -2.05 -1.83
C CYS A 85 -2.80 -1.09 -1.28
N PRO A 86 -1.52 -1.18 -1.69
CA PRO A 86 -0.47 -0.29 -1.18
C PRO A 86 -0.65 1.19 -1.57
N VAL A 87 -1.78 1.55 -2.17
CA VAL A 87 -2.08 2.87 -2.72
C VAL A 87 -3.04 3.58 -1.77
N GLY A 88 -2.60 4.74 -1.28
CA GLY A 88 -3.35 5.67 -0.43
C GLY A 88 -4.83 5.76 -0.78
N PHE A 89 -5.10 6.08 -2.03
CA PHE A 89 -6.40 6.48 -2.54
C PHE A 89 -6.94 5.45 -3.52
N ASP A 90 -8.19 5.08 -3.35
CA ASP A 90 -8.95 4.22 -4.26
C ASP A 90 -10.34 4.80 -4.56
N ASP A 91 -11.04 4.27 -5.55
CA ASP A 91 -12.37 4.76 -5.92
C ASP A 91 -13.38 4.63 -4.77
N GLY A 92 -13.17 3.65 -3.88
CA GLY A 92 -13.98 3.49 -2.67
C GLY A 92 -13.79 4.62 -1.67
N THR A 93 -12.62 5.29 -1.66
CA THR A 93 -12.33 6.46 -0.81
C THR A 93 -13.29 7.59 -1.15
N PHE A 94 -13.51 7.80 -2.44
CA PHE A 94 -14.47 8.77 -2.93
C PHE A 94 -15.92 8.35 -2.61
N THR A 95 -16.27 7.07 -2.77
CA THR A 95 -17.59 6.54 -2.37
C THR A 95 -17.89 6.76 -0.88
N ALA A 96 -16.92 6.49 -0.01
CA ALA A 96 -17.05 6.75 1.43
C ALA A 96 -17.20 8.24 1.73
N SER A 97 -16.54 9.12 0.96
CA SER A 97 -16.70 10.57 1.09
C SER A 97 -18.13 11.01 0.76
N VAL A 98 -18.70 10.55 -0.36
CA VAL A 98 -20.07 10.91 -0.76
C VAL A 98 -21.09 10.36 0.23
N ALA A 99 -20.91 9.13 0.73
CA ALA A 99 -21.72 8.60 1.81
C ALA A 99 -21.59 9.41 3.11
N GLY A 100 -20.39 9.92 3.42
CA GLY A 100 -20.14 10.80 4.57
C GLY A 100 -20.88 12.13 4.49
N LEU A 101 -20.87 12.76 3.31
CA LEU A 101 -21.68 13.94 3.02
C LEU A 101 -23.18 13.66 3.18
N ALA A 102 -23.61 12.47 2.77
CA ALA A 102 -25.00 12.05 2.91
C ALA A 102 -25.42 11.85 4.36
N ALA A 103 -24.63 11.15 5.16
CA ALA A 103 -24.94 10.97 6.59
C ALA A 103 -25.00 12.30 7.36
N LYS A 104 -24.27 13.32 6.90
CA LYS A 104 -24.31 14.68 7.46
C LYS A 104 -25.45 15.54 6.93
N GLY A 105 -26.23 15.05 5.96
CA GLY A 105 -27.35 15.76 5.35
C GLY A 105 -26.97 16.84 4.34
N ALA A 106 -25.70 16.91 3.90
CA ALA A 106 -25.27 17.86 2.87
C ALA A 106 -25.68 17.41 1.46
N VAL A 107 -25.76 16.09 1.25
CA VAL A 107 -26.14 15.46 -0.04
C VAL A 107 -27.20 14.40 0.24
N THR A 108 -28.22 14.28 -0.60
CA THR A 108 -29.17 13.17 -0.51
C THR A 108 -28.94 12.19 -1.66
N ILE A 109 -28.70 10.92 -1.33
CA ILE A 109 -28.57 9.83 -2.30
C ILE A 109 -29.94 9.18 -2.50
N GLU A 110 -30.49 9.31 -3.70
CA GLU A 110 -31.73 8.66 -4.09
C GLU A 110 -31.45 7.53 -5.07
N LYS A 111 -32.06 6.37 -4.83
CA LYS A 111 -32.06 5.25 -5.77
C LYS A 111 -33.46 5.07 -6.34
N ASN A 112 -33.54 5.05 -7.66
CA ASN A 112 -34.77 4.80 -8.40
C ASN A 112 -34.52 3.64 -9.38
N GLY A 113 -34.84 2.41 -8.96
CA GLY A 113 -34.52 1.22 -9.74
C GLY A 113 -33.00 1.01 -9.90
N SER A 114 -32.49 1.19 -11.11
CA SER A 114 -31.06 1.00 -11.44
C SER A 114 -30.23 2.29 -11.44
N THR A 115 -30.87 3.46 -11.33
CA THR A 115 -30.19 4.76 -11.39
C THR A 115 -30.04 5.37 -10.00
N PHE A 116 -28.98 6.16 -9.84
CA PHE A 116 -28.68 6.90 -8.61
C PHE A 116 -28.62 8.39 -8.91
N LEU A 117 -29.29 9.17 -8.06
CA LEU A 117 -29.35 10.63 -8.12
C LEU A 117 -28.74 11.20 -6.84
N LEU A 118 -27.90 12.23 -6.98
CA LEU A 118 -27.34 13.00 -5.87
C LEU A 118 -27.99 14.37 -5.85
N HIS A 119 -28.71 14.70 -4.78
CA HIS A 119 -29.35 16.00 -4.60
C HIS A 119 -28.56 16.87 -3.64
N ASP A 120 -28.29 18.12 -4.02
CA ASP A 120 -27.77 19.12 -3.08
C ASP A 120 -28.83 19.44 -2.01
N SER A 121 -28.47 19.22 -0.74
CA SER A 121 -29.35 19.48 0.41
C SER A 121 -28.96 20.76 1.17
N GLY A 122 -27.90 21.45 0.73
CA GLY A 122 -27.37 22.65 1.36
C GLY A 122 -26.55 22.37 2.62
N LEU A 123 -25.85 23.40 3.11
CA LEU A 123 -24.97 23.34 4.28
C LEU A 123 -25.60 23.91 5.56
N ASP A 124 -26.93 23.96 5.65
CA ASP A 124 -27.68 24.66 6.71
C ASP A 124 -27.31 24.15 8.13
N GLY A 125 -26.28 24.74 8.74
CA GLY A 125 -25.74 24.33 10.05
C GLY A 125 -24.83 23.10 10.03
N VAL A 126 -24.50 22.54 8.87
CA VAL A 126 -23.69 21.31 8.74
C VAL A 126 -22.20 21.64 8.78
N LYS A 127 -21.49 21.14 9.80
CA LYS A 127 -20.04 21.28 9.90
C LYS A 127 -19.33 20.18 9.12
N LEU A 128 -18.85 20.52 7.92
CA LEU A 128 -18.02 19.63 7.11
C LEU A 128 -16.55 19.67 7.53
N LEU A 129 -15.86 18.56 7.32
CA LEU A 129 -14.41 18.49 7.40
C LEU A 129 -13.78 19.06 6.10
N PRO A 130 -12.52 19.55 6.14
CA PRO A 130 -11.90 20.16 4.95
C PRO A 130 -11.86 19.26 3.71
N ASP A 131 -11.71 17.95 3.90
CA ASP A 131 -11.71 16.95 2.83
C ASP A 131 -13.10 16.70 2.25
N GLU A 132 -14.16 16.78 3.07
CA GLU A 132 -15.54 16.68 2.60
C GLU A 132 -16.00 17.96 1.90
N GLU A 133 -15.56 19.12 2.38
CA GLU A 133 -15.87 20.43 1.80
C GLU A 133 -15.33 20.54 0.36
N ILE A 134 -14.11 20.06 0.11
CA ILE A 134 -13.54 20.02 -1.26
C ILE A 134 -14.40 19.17 -2.19
N VAL A 135 -14.88 18.01 -1.72
CA VAL A 135 -15.75 17.14 -2.52
C VAL A 135 -17.10 17.79 -2.78
N TYR A 136 -17.73 18.34 -1.75
CA TYR A 136 -19.01 19.03 -1.88
C TYR A 136 -18.93 20.21 -2.86
N ASN A 137 -17.89 21.05 -2.72
CA ASN A 137 -17.70 22.20 -3.58
C ASN A 137 -17.40 21.80 -5.03
N ALA A 138 -16.59 20.76 -5.25
CA ALA A 138 -16.30 20.30 -6.60
C ALA A 138 -17.51 19.67 -7.31
N LEU A 139 -18.44 19.07 -6.55
CA LEU A 139 -19.66 18.47 -7.10
C LEU A 139 -20.76 19.50 -7.36
N PHE A 140 -20.94 20.51 -6.49
CA PHE A 140 -22.13 21.37 -6.52
C PHE A 140 -21.85 22.89 -6.52
N HIS A 141 -20.61 23.35 -6.31
CA HIS A 141 -20.27 24.79 -6.32
C HIS A 141 -19.29 25.13 -7.44
N HIS A 142 -19.83 25.50 -8.60
CA HIS A 142 -19.04 26.03 -9.71
C HIS A 142 -18.71 27.52 -9.54
N PRO A 143 -17.53 27.99 -9.99
CA PRO A 143 -17.24 29.41 -10.14
C PRO A 143 -18.03 29.96 -11.35
N GLY A 144 -19.33 30.18 -11.18
CA GLY A 144 -20.22 30.86 -12.09
C GLY A 144 -21.22 31.73 -11.31
N PRO A 145 -21.89 32.71 -11.93
CA PRO A 145 -22.91 33.51 -11.24
C PRO A 145 -23.99 32.58 -10.69
N ARG A 146 -24.25 32.67 -9.39
CA ARG A 146 -25.34 31.98 -8.71
C ARG A 146 -26.65 32.52 -9.28
N GLU A 147 -27.21 31.87 -10.28
CA GLU A 147 -28.63 32.07 -10.59
C GLU A 147 -29.42 31.33 -9.51
N ASP A 148 -30.41 32.01 -8.91
CA ASP A 148 -31.33 31.45 -7.92
C ASP A 148 -32.23 30.37 -8.57
N GLY A 149 -31.61 29.29 -9.04
CA GLY A 149 -32.24 28.12 -9.61
C GLY A 149 -32.52 27.03 -8.56
N PRO A 150 -33.28 25.99 -8.93
CA PRO A 150 -33.49 24.82 -8.07
C PRO A 150 -32.14 24.19 -7.68
N ARG A 151 -32.06 23.66 -6.45
CA ARG A 151 -30.87 22.91 -5.99
C ARG A 151 -30.54 21.80 -7.00
N GLU A 152 -29.29 21.75 -7.45
CA GLU A 152 -28.84 20.91 -8.56
C GLU A 152 -28.88 19.42 -8.17
N SER A 153 -29.36 18.57 -9.10
CA SER A 153 -29.40 17.12 -8.95
C SER A 153 -28.49 16.47 -9.99
N LEU A 154 -27.52 15.67 -9.56
CA LEU A 154 -26.58 14.98 -10.44
C LEU A 154 -27.01 13.52 -10.64
N THR A 155 -27.13 13.10 -11.89
CA THR A 155 -27.43 11.69 -12.23
C THR A 155 -26.14 10.90 -12.41
N LEU A 156 -25.97 9.81 -11.67
CA LEU A 156 -24.82 8.92 -11.81
C LEU A 156 -24.97 7.98 -13.02
N GLY A 157 -23.85 7.72 -13.70
CA GLY A 157 -23.73 6.80 -14.84
C GLY A 157 -23.72 7.48 -16.22
N TYR A 158 -23.95 8.79 -16.28
CA TYR A 158 -23.95 9.57 -17.53
C TYR A 158 -22.68 10.42 -17.67
N SER A 159 -22.27 10.68 -18.91
CA SER A 159 -21.00 11.35 -19.23
C SER A 159 -21.00 12.87 -19.05
N GLU A 160 -22.16 13.50 -18.88
CA GLU A 160 -22.30 14.96 -18.90
C GLU A 160 -21.56 15.66 -17.75
N HIS A 161 -21.36 14.98 -16.62
CA HIS A 161 -20.77 15.55 -15.40
C HIS A 161 -19.38 14.97 -15.04
N ARG A 162 -18.69 14.30 -15.97
CA ARG A 162 -17.40 13.63 -15.70
C ARG A 162 -16.34 14.55 -15.12
N ASP A 163 -16.29 15.81 -15.57
CA ASP A 163 -15.29 16.76 -15.12
C ASP A 163 -15.46 17.13 -13.63
N TYR A 164 -16.70 17.16 -13.13
CA TYR A 164 -17.01 17.46 -11.73
C TYR A 164 -16.56 16.32 -10.81
N PHE A 165 -16.86 15.08 -11.17
CA PHE A 165 -16.40 13.89 -10.45
C PHE A 165 -14.87 13.78 -10.46
N ARG A 166 -14.23 14.05 -11.61
CA ARG A 166 -12.77 14.06 -11.72
C ARG A 166 -12.15 15.15 -10.85
N ALA A 167 -12.70 16.37 -10.85
CA ALA A 167 -12.23 17.46 -10.01
C ALA A 167 -12.36 17.12 -8.51
N ALA A 168 -13.49 16.54 -8.10
CA ALA A 168 -13.72 16.11 -6.73
C ALA A 168 -12.72 15.03 -6.28
N ILE A 169 -12.47 14.03 -7.13
CA ILE A 169 -11.50 12.96 -6.86
C ILE A 169 -10.09 13.51 -6.73
N VAL A 170 -9.66 14.36 -7.66
CA VAL A 170 -8.32 14.95 -7.65
C VAL A 170 -8.12 15.83 -6.40
N GLY A 171 -9.09 16.70 -6.10
CA GLY A 171 -9.07 17.56 -4.92
C GLY A 171 -9.02 16.75 -3.62
N LEU A 172 -9.87 15.72 -3.48
CA LEU A 172 -9.87 14.84 -2.32
C LEU A 172 -8.53 14.11 -2.16
N LYS A 173 -7.99 13.57 -3.26
CA LYS A 173 -6.69 12.87 -3.25
C LYS A 173 -5.55 13.79 -2.81
N MET A 174 -5.48 15.00 -3.34
CA MET A 174 -4.45 15.99 -2.96
C MET A 174 -4.56 16.35 -1.47
N GLN A 175 -5.77 16.66 -1.00
CA GLN A 175 -5.99 17.04 0.40
C GLN A 175 -5.65 15.91 1.37
N LEU A 176 -6.03 14.67 1.06
CA LEU A 176 -5.72 13.51 1.91
C LEU A 176 -4.22 13.22 1.93
N ASP A 177 -3.54 13.29 0.78
CA ASP A 177 -2.10 13.07 0.69
C ASP A 177 -1.31 14.12 1.48
N GLU A 178 -1.69 15.40 1.37
CA GLU A 178 -1.06 16.52 2.08
C GLU A 178 -1.32 16.47 3.60
N LYS A 179 -2.56 16.18 4.01
CA LYS A 179 -2.96 16.16 5.43
C LYS A 179 -2.40 14.93 6.16
N LEU A 180 -2.43 13.76 5.53
CA LEU A 180 -2.10 12.48 6.17
C LEU A 180 -0.66 12.04 5.95
N LYS A 181 0.02 12.53 4.91
CA LYS A 181 1.44 12.26 4.60
C LYS A 181 1.79 10.78 4.70
N ARG A 182 0.92 9.94 4.14
CA ARG A 182 0.98 8.48 4.30
C ARG A 182 2.33 7.95 3.82
N GLY A 183 3.00 7.20 4.69
CA GLY A 183 4.29 6.57 4.39
C GLY A 183 5.49 7.53 4.27
N GLU A 184 5.33 8.84 4.49
CA GLU A 184 6.46 9.79 4.46
C GLU A 184 7.45 9.51 5.59
N ALA A 185 6.95 9.32 6.81
CA ALA A 185 7.79 9.00 7.98
C ALA A 185 8.57 7.69 7.77
N PHE A 186 7.94 6.68 7.17
CA PHE A 186 8.59 5.43 6.78
C PHE A 186 9.70 5.67 5.76
N ARG A 187 9.38 6.37 4.64
CA ARG A 187 10.34 6.67 3.59
C ARG A 187 11.52 7.51 4.07
N LYS A 188 11.33 8.41 5.03
CA LYS A 188 12.41 9.26 5.54
C LYS A 188 13.32 8.51 6.51
N ASN A 189 12.75 7.74 7.43
CA ASN A 189 13.51 7.15 8.53
C ASN A 189 14.12 5.77 8.18
N ASN A 190 13.45 4.98 7.33
CA ASN A 190 13.88 3.60 7.03
C ASN A 190 14.62 3.47 5.70
N ARG A 191 14.76 4.56 4.94
CA ARG A 191 15.50 4.58 3.67
C ARG A 191 16.97 4.21 3.83
N GLY A 192 17.61 4.58 4.95
CA GLY A 192 18.99 4.17 5.24
C GLY A 192 19.16 2.65 5.30
N TRP A 193 18.21 1.96 5.95
CA TRP A 193 18.26 0.51 6.08
C TRP A 193 18.15 -0.21 4.74
N VAL A 194 17.24 0.26 3.87
CA VAL A 194 17.07 -0.27 2.52
C VAL A 194 18.29 0.04 1.66
N TRP A 195 18.87 1.24 1.75
CA TRP A 195 20.08 1.59 0.98
C TRP A 195 21.28 0.71 1.31
N ILE A 196 21.53 0.43 2.59
CA ILE A 196 22.62 -0.46 2.99
C ILE A 196 22.42 -1.86 2.42
N GLY A 197 21.20 -2.39 2.45
CA GLY A 197 20.88 -3.68 1.85
C GLY A 197 21.06 -3.71 0.32
N VAL A 198 20.64 -2.65 -0.37
CA VAL A 198 20.82 -2.50 -1.82
C VAL A 198 22.30 -2.40 -2.18
N LEU A 199 23.08 -1.58 -1.47
CA LEU A 199 24.52 -1.43 -1.70
C LEU A 199 25.28 -2.73 -1.43
N GLY A 200 24.96 -3.42 -0.33
CA GLY A 200 25.53 -4.74 -0.03
C GLY A 200 25.18 -5.76 -1.12
N SER A 201 23.96 -5.69 -1.67
CA SER A 201 23.57 -6.55 -2.78
C SER A 201 24.33 -6.20 -4.06
N LEU A 202 24.46 -4.93 -4.42
CA LEU A 202 25.23 -4.53 -5.61
C LEU A 202 26.71 -4.93 -5.51
N PHE A 203 27.27 -4.84 -4.30
CA PHE A 203 28.64 -5.26 -4.05
C PHE A 203 28.81 -6.78 -4.20
N GLY A 204 27.92 -7.58 -3.60
CA GLY A 204 27.92 -9.03 -3.76
C GLY A 204 27.75 -9.47 -5.22
N ALA A 205 26.87 -8.82 -5.97
CA ALA A 205 26.70 -9.05 -7.41
C ALA A 205 28.00 -8.82 -8.18
N GLY A 206 28.71 -7.74 -7.86
CA GLY A 206 29.97 -7.38 -8.49
C GLY A 206 31.07 -8.42 -8.24
N LEU A 207 31.13 -9.00 -7.03
CA LEU A 207 32.08 -10.05 -6.69
C LEU A 207 31.78 -11.36 -7.42
N VAL A 208 30.51 -11.80 -7.45
CA VAL A 208 30.11 -13.03 -8.15
C VAL A 208 30.25 -12.88 -9.66
N GLY A 209 29.88 -11.72 -10.21
CA GLY A 209 29.95 -11.44 -11.65
C GLY A 209 31.37 -11.23 -12.18
N MET A 210 32.38 -11.09 -11.32
CA MET A 210 33.78 -10.98 -11.74
C MET A 210 34.60 -12.20 -11.32
N ASP A 211 33.92 -13.30 -11.02
CA ASP A 211 34.59 -14.56 -10.76
C ASP A 211 35.20 -15.12 -12.07
N PRO A 212 36.51 -15.41 -12.10
CA PRO A 212 37.17 -15.92 -13.31
C PRO A 212 36.56 -17.20 -13.86
N SER A 213 35.97 -18.05 -13.01
CA SER A 213 35.30 -19.29 -13.45
C SER A 213 34.03 -19.06 -14.26
N MET A 214 33.47 -17.85 -14.25
CA MET A 214 32.26 -17.50 -14.98
C MET A 214 32.52 -16.67 -16.24
N LEU A 215 33.68 -16.02 -16.31
CA LEU A 215 34.12 -15.13 -17.39
C LEU A 215 34.72 -15.93 -18.56
N GLU A 216 33.88 -16.69 -19.25
CA GLU A 216 34.27 -17.52 -20.41
C GLU A 216 33.66 -17.04 -21.75
N GLY A 217 32.95 -15.91 -21.73
CA GLY A 217 32.32 -15.34 -22.93
C GLY A 217 33.31 -14.76 -23.95
N SER A 218 32.80 -14.37 -25.12
CA SER A 218 33.62 -13.88 -26.24
C SER A 218 34.40 -12.59 -25.96
N ILE A 219 33.98 -11.81 -24.95
CA ILE A 219 34.65 -10.58 -24.51
C ILE A 219 35.35 -10.79 -23.15
N ALA A 220 35.20 -11.98 -22.57
CA ALA A 220 35.60 -12.23 -21.19
C ALA A 220 37.12 -12.22 -20.99
N SER A 221 37.91 -12.65 -21.98
CA SER A 221 39.37 -12.56 -21.92
C SER A 221 39.86 -11.11 -21.82
N ASN A 222 39.26 -10.19 -22.58
CA ASN A 222 39.62 -8.78 -22.57
C ASN A 222 39.28 -8.14 -21.22
N VAL A 223 38.16 -8.54 -20.63
CA VAL A 223 37.72 -8.05 -19.31
C VAL A 223 38.59 -8.66 -18.21
N ALA A 224 38.88 -9.95 -18.26
CA ALA A 224 39.73 -10.64 -17.29
C ALA A 224 41.16 -10.09 -17.28
N GLU A 225 41.73 -9.76 -18.44
CA GLU A 225 43.06 -9.13 -18.55
C GLU A 225 43.09 -7.70 -17.99
N SER A 226 41.95 -7.01 -18.00
CA SER A 226 41.81 -5.64 -17.48
C SER A 226 41.57 -5.60 -15.96
N VAL A 227 41.18 -6.72 -15.37
CA VAL A 227 40.82 -6.84 -13.96
C VAL A 227 42.04 -7.35 -13.21
N GLU A 228 42.69 -6.49 -12.40
CA GLU A 228 43.70 -6.96 -11.45
C GLU A 228 43.10 -8.04 -10.53
N ASP A 229 43.90 -9.03 -10.13
CA ASP A 229 43.48 -10.13 -9.22
C ASP A 229 43.08 -9.67 -7.81
N SER A 230 43.10 -8.37 -7.55
CA SER A 230 42.60 -7.79 -6.32
C SER A 230 41.06 -7.80 -6.27
N VAL A 231 40.53 -8.04 -5.07
CA VAL A 231 39.09 -7.91 -4.76
C VAL A 231 38.56 -6.53 -5.16
N LEU A 232 39.41 -5.50 -5.05
CA LEU A 232 39.08 -4.12 -5.42
C LEU A 232 38.94 -3.95 -6.94
N GLY A 233 39.83 -4.54 -7.73
CA GLY A 233 39.75 -4.53 -9.20
C GLY A 233 38.49 -5.22 -9.71
N ARG A 234 38.18 -6.40 -9.14
CA ARG A 234 36.93 -7.13 -9.45
C ARG A 234 35.69 -6.33 -9.06
N GLY A 235 35.68 -5.69 -7.90
CA GLY A 235 34.61 -4.78 -7.51
C GLY A 235 34.42 -3.61 -8.48
N ALA A 236 35.51 -3.00 -8.96
CA ALA A 236 35.47 -1.83 -9.84
C ALA A 236 34.81 -2.11 -11.21
N PHE A 237 35.00 -3.31 -11.76
CA PHE A 237 34.36 -3.72 -13.03
C PHE A 237 32.99 -4.37 -12.84
N GLY A 238 32.77 -5.09 -11.73
CA GLY A 238 31.51 -5.76 -11.43
C GLY A 238 30.38 -4.81 -11.01
N VAL A 239 30.71 -3.76 -10.23
CA VAL A 239 29.71 -2.80 -9.72
C VAL A 239 28.98 -2.04 -10.85
N PRO A 240 29.64 -1.53 -11.90
CA PRO A 240 28.94 -0.91 -13.03
C PRO A 240 27.93 -1.84 -13.72
N ILE A 241 28.28 -3.13 -13.86
CA ILE A 241 27.37 -4.13 -14.44
C ILE A 241 26.19 -4.36 -13.50
N ALA A 242 26.43 -4.54 -12.20
CA ALA A 242 25.38 -4.66 -11.20
C ALA A 242 24.47 -3.42 -11.13
N LEU A 243 25.03 -2.22 -11.28
CA LEU A 243 24.28 -0.97 -11.38
C LEU A 243 23.41 -0.93 -12.64
N PHE A 244 23.95 -1.37 -13.78
CA PHE A 244 23.19 -1.45 -15.02
C PHE A 244 22.00 -2.43 -14.90
N PHE A 245 22.21 -3.59 -14.26
CA PHE A 245 21.13 -4.49 -13.87
C PHE A 245 20.09 -3.80 -12.98
N ALA A 246 20.52 -3.08 -11.94
CA ALA A 246 19.62 -2.40 -11.01
C ALA A 246 18.80 -1.29 -11.69
N VAL A 247 19.38 -0.56 -12.65
CA VAL A 247 18.68 0.43 -13.47
C VAL A 247 17.60 -0.25 -14.31
N VAL A 248 17.90 -1.36 -14.98
CA VAL A 248 16.89 -2.12 -15.75
C VAL A 248 15.74 -2.58 -14.86
N ILE A 249 16.05 -3.17 -13.70
CA ILE A 249 15.03 -3.60 -12.74
C ILE A 249 14.20 -2.41 -12.25
N PHE A 250 14.81 -1.28 -11.94
CA PHE A 250 14.12 -0.05 -11.52
C PHE A 250 13.16 0.46 -12.60
N LEU A 251 13.59 0.50 -13.87
CA LEU A 251 12.76 0.94 -14.99
C LEU A 251 11.56 0.02 -15.21
N LEU A 252 11.79 -1.30 -15.22
CA LEU A 252 10.74 -2.31 -15.41
C LEU A 252 9.76 -2.34 -14.21
N HIS A 253 10.27 -2.30 -12.98
CA HIS A 253 9.44 -2.22 -11.77
C HIS A 253 8.65 -0.91 -11.73
N GLY A 254 9.29 0.22 -12.02
CA GLY A 254 8.66 1.53 -12.12
C GLY A 254 7.53 1.52 -13.14
N SER A 255 7.77 1.00 -14.34
CA SER A 255 6.76 0.85 -15.39
C SER A 255 5.58 0.01 -14.92
N PHE A 256 5.84 -1.16 -14.34
CA PHE A 256 4.79 -2.02 -13.79
C PHE A 256 3.97 -1.31 -12.71
N THR A 257 4.62 -0.58 -11.81
CA THR A 257 3.92 0.16 -10.74
C THR A 257 3.08 1.32 -11.28
N LEU A 258 3.54 2.03 -12.31
CA LEU A 258 2.82 3.12 -12.95
C LEU A 258 1.63 2.61 -13.79
N LEU A 259 1.83 1.54 -14.55
CA LEU A 259 0.77 0.87 -15.29
C LEU A 259 -0.32 0.34 -14.34
N ARG A 260 0.07 -0.22 -13.19
CA ARG A 260 -0.87 -0.63 -12.14
C ARG A 260 -1.65 0.55 -11.54
N ARG A 261 -1.09 1.76 -11.56
CA ARG A 261 -1.75 3.01 -11.10
C ARG A 261 -2.66 3.65 -12.15
N ARG A 262 -2.82 3.02 -13.32
CA ARG A 262 -3.55 3.54 -14.50
C ARG A 262 -2.95 4.83 -15.09
N ASP A 263 -1.73 5.19 -14.68
CA ASP A 263 -0.94 6.29 -15.25
C ASP A 263 -0.20 5.76 -16.50
N MET A 264 -0.96 5.50 -17.58
CA MET A 264 -0.46 4.74 -18.74
C MET A 264 0.65 5.46 -19.52
N GLU A 265 0.58 6.79 -19.65
CA GLU A 265 1.54 7.58 -20.44
C GLU A 265 3.00 7.46 -19.93
N PRO A 266 3.32 7.79 -18.66
CA PRO A 266 4.67 7.62 -18.16
C PRO A 266 5.05 6.15 -17.96
N GLY A 267 4.07 5.28 -17.66
CA GLY A 267 4.29 3.85 -17.45
C GLY A 267 4.78 3.13 -18.70
N LEU A 268 4.17 3.40 -19.86
CA LEU A 268 4.59 2.82 -21.14
C LEU A 268 5.96 3.32 -21.59
N GLY A 269 6.23 4.62 -21.45
CA GLY A 269 7.54 5.21 -21.81
C GLY A 269 8.69 4.61 -20.99
N LEU A 270 8.53 4.53 -19.67
CA LEU A 270 9.54 3.93 -18.78
C LEU A 270 9.74 2.44 -19.08
N GLY A 271 8.66 1.74 -19.42
CA GLY A 271 8.69 0.32 -19.77
C GLY A 271 9.45 0.05 -21.06
N ALA A 272 9.21 0.84 -22.11
CA ALA A 272 9.92 0.71 -23.37
C ALA A 272 11.43 0.91 -23.20
N ILE A 273 11.84 1.93 -22.45
CA ILE A 273 13.26 2.19 -22.12
C ILE A 273 13.84 1.02 -21.32
N GLY A 274 13.09 0.52 -20.33
CA GLY A 274 13.48 -0.65 -19.54
C GLY A 274 13.69 -1.91 -20.38
N VAL A 275 12.83 -2.15 -21.39
CA VAL A 275 12.96 -3.29 -22.31
C VAL A 275 14.20 -3.15 -23.19
N VAL A 276 14.46 -1.97 -23.75
CA VAL A 276 15.65 -1.72 -24.59
C VAL A 276 16.93 -1.97 -23.80
N PHE A 277 17.05 -1.37 -22.60
CA PHE A 277 18.21 -1.62 -21.74
C PHE A 277 18.27 -3.06 -21.25
N GLY A 278 17.13 -3.71 -21.01
CA GLY A 278 17.05 -5.13 -20.66
C GLY A 278 17.59 -6.04 -21.77
N VAL A 279 17.24 -5.78 -23.04
CA VAL A 279 17.80 -6.52 -24.17
C VAL A 279 19.31 -6.27 -24.30
N MET A 280 19.76 -5.03 -24.13
CA MET A 280 21.19 -4.69 -24.13
C MET A 280 21.94 -5.44 -23.00
N LEU A 281 21.35 -5.50 -21.81
CA LEU A 281 21.89 -6.19 -20.65
C LEU A 281 21.98 -7.70 -20.86
N VAL A 282 20.95 -8.33 -21.41
CA VAL A 282 20.96 -9.76 -21.75
C VAL A 282 22.06 -10.05 -22.77
N ASN A 283 22.18 -9.23 -23.83
CA ASN A 283 23.23 -9.38 -24.83
C ASN A 283 24.64 -9.22 -24.22
N LEU A 284 24.83 -8.25 -23.33
CA LEU A 284 26.09 -8.06 -22.62
C LEU A 284 26.40 -9.28 -21.74
N THR A 285 25.42 -9.77 -20.99
CA THR A 285 25.56 -10.93 -20.09
C THR A 285 25.93 -12.19 -20.86
N LEU A 286 25.27 -12.46 -21.99
CA LEU A 286 25.57 -13.64 -22.84
C LEU A 286 26.92 -13.55 -23.55
N LYS A 287 27.47 -12.34 -23.75
CA LYS A 287 28.81 -12.14 -24.33
C LYS A 287 29.92 -12.20 -23.28
N LEU A 288 29.58 -11.97 -22.01
CA LEU A 288 30.52 -11.91 -20.90
C LEU A 288 30.63 -13.25 -20.16
N TYR A 289 29.51 -13.97 -20.01
CA TYR A 289 29.41 -15.19 -19.23
C TYR A 289 29.10 -16.41 -20.08
N SER A 290 29.49 -17.59 -19.60
CA SER A 290 28.99 -18.87 -20.13
C SER A 290 27.48 -19.03 -19.90
N GLY A 291 26.85 -20.01 -20.57
CA GLY A 291 25.42 -20.30 -20.36
C GLY A 291 25.07 -20.60 -18.89
N ALA A 292 25.93 -21.32 -18.18
CA ALA A 292 25.77 -21.58 -16.76
C ALA A 292 26.08 -20.34 -15.89
N GLY A 293 27.13 -19.57 -16.25
CA GLY A 293 27.49 -18.33 -15.54
C GLY A 293 26.39 -17.27 -15.61
N SER A 294 25.81 -17.06 -16.80
CA SER A 294 24.71 -16.10 -17.01
C SER A 294 23.47 -16.45 -16.19
N LEU A 295 23.11 -17.73 -16.09
CA LEU A 295 21.99 -18.19 -15.25
C LEU A 295 22.26 -17.94 -13.77
N ARG A 296 23.49 -18.16 -13.30
CA ARG A 296 23.89 -17.91 -11.91
C ARG A 296 23.87 -16.43 -11.56
N VAL A 297 24.42 -15.57 -12.40
CA VAL A 297 24.37 -14.11 -12.21
C VAL A 297 22.93 -13.61 -12.20
N ALA A 298 22.08 -14.11 -13.12
CA ALA A 298 20.66 -13.80 -13.13
C ALA A 298 19.94 -14.24 -11.84
N ALA A 299 20.23 -15.46 -11.36
CA ALA A 299 19.66 -15.98 -10.11
C ALA A 299 20.10 -15.13 -8.90
N TRP A 300 21.37 -14.74 -8.84
CA TRP A 300 21.91 -13.89 -7.79
C TRP A 300 21.20 -12.53 -7.77
N MET A 301 21.09 -11.87 -8.94
CA MET A 301 20.40 -10.58 -9.08
C MET A 301 18.92 -10.68 -8.71
N LEU A 302 18.24 -11.78 -9.09
CA LEU A 302 16.86 -12.02 -8.72
C LEU A 302 16.70 -12.20 -7.21
N CYS A 303 17.56 -13.02 -6.57
CA CYS A 303 17.56 -13.22 -5.13
C CYS A 303 17.82 -11.92 -4.37
N GLY A 304 18.82 -11.14 -4.78
CA GLY A 304 19.11 -9.82 -4.22
C GLY A 304 17.93 -8.85 -4.38
N TYR A 305 17.30 -8.80 -5.55
CA TYR A 305 16.10 -7.99 -5.76
C TYR A 305 14.95 -8.42 -4.84
N LEU A 306 14.62 -9.72 -4.79
CA LEU A 306 13.56 -10.24 -3.93
C LEU A 306 13.83 -9.95 -2.46
N LEU A 307 15.08 -10.12 -2.00
CA LEU A 307 15.50 -9.81 -0.65
C LEU A 307 15.29 -8.33 -0.33
N ASN A 308 15.70 -7.42 -1.22
CA ASN A 308 15.52 -5.99 -1.00
C ASN A 308 14.05 -5.55 -1.03
N VAL A 309 13.24 -6.08 -1.95
CA VAL A 309 11.79 -5.79 -1.99
C VAL A 309 11.09 -6.32 -0.75
N ARG A 310 11.38 -7.55 -0.34
CA ARG A 310 10.83 -8.16 0.87
C ARG A 310 11.31 -7.42 2.11
N GLY A 311 12.60 -7.11 2.21
CA GLY A 311 13.18 -6.34 3.30
C GLY A 311 12.56 -4.94 3.42
N ALA A 312 12.40 -4.22 2.32
CA ALA A 312 11.71 -2.93 2.31
C ALA A 312 10.25 -3.03 2.76
N ASN A 313 9.55 -4.13 2.41
CA ASN A 313 8.19 -4.37 2.87
C ASN A 313 8.11 -4.75 4.36
N LEU A 314 9.06 -5.55 4.86
CA LEU A 314 9.15 -5.96 6.27
C LEU A 314 9.54 -4.80 7.19
N LEU A 315 10.31 -3.84 6.68
CA LEU A 315 10.69 -2.64 7.43
C LEU A 315 9.60 -1.57 7.43
N LYS A 316 8.42 -1.81 6.85
CA LYS A 316 7.27 -0.89 6.93
C LYS A 316 6.83 -0.78 8.39
N ARG A 317 7.12 0.36 9.00
CA ARG A 317 6.75 0.67 10.38
C ARG A 317 5.68 1.77 10.42
N TYR A 318 4.63 1.55 11.19
CA TYR A 318 3.72 2.61 11.57
C TYR A 318 4.43 3.64 12.48
N SER A 319 4.18 4.93 12.25
CA SER A 319 4.51 5.94 13.27
C SER A 319 3.68 5.67 14.52
N ARG A 320 4.10 6.16 15.71
CA ARG A 320 3.32 5.96 16.95
C ARG A 320 1.87 6.45 16.80
N LYS A 321 1.68 7.63 16.22
CA LYS A 321 0.35 8.17 15.90
C LYS A 321 -0.37 7.31 14.85
N GLY A 322 0.34 6.85 13.81
CA GLY A 322 -0.23 5.98 12.78
C GLY A 322 -0.73 4.64 13.33
N ARG A 323 0.03 4.00 14.23
CA ARG A 323 -0.37 2.76 14.90
C ARG A 323 -1.60 2.97 15.78
N MET A 324 -1.65 4.06 16.56
CA MET A 324 -2.82 4.39 17.37
C MET A 324 -4.08 4.57 16.52
N VAL A 325 -3.97 5.23 15.37
CA VAL A 325 -5.10 5.39 14.45
C VAL A 325 -5.48 4.05 13.82
N GLN A 326 -4.50 3.22 13.45
CA GLN A 326 -4.74 1.88 12.90
C GLN A 326 -5.43 0.96 13.93
N ASP A 327 -4.96 0.94 15.18
CA ASP A 327 -5.61 0.19 16.27
C ASP A 327 -7.06 0.65 16.48
N TYR A 328 -7.30 1.95 16.35
CA TYR A 328 -8.64 2.51 16.45
C TYR A 328 -9.52 2.08 15.28
N ILE A 329 -8.98 2.07 14.06
CA ILE A 329 -9.66 1.57 12.86
C ILE A 329 -10.00 0.08 12.99
N GLU A 330 -9.04 -0.74 13.42
CA GLU A 330 -9.23 -2.18 13.66
C GLU A 330 -10.33 -2.41 14.72
N GLY A 331 -10.27 -1.72 15.85
CA GLY A 331 -11.29 -1.83 16.91
C GLY A 331 -12.68 -1.38 16.46
N LEU A 332 -12.76 -0.36 15.60
CA LEU A 332 -14.01 0.11 15.01
C LEU A 332 -14.56 -0.90 14.00
N GLN A 333 -13.69 -1.55 13.21
CA GLN A 333 -14.08 -2.61 12.28
C GLN A 333 -14.65 -3.82 13.03
N THR A 334 -14.00 -4.25 14.13
CA THR A 334 -14.47 -5.35 14.99
C THR A 334 -15.83 -5.05 15.63
N TYR A 335 -16.08 -3.79 15.99
CA TYR A 335 -17.40 -3.35 16.47
C TYR A 335 -18.46 -3.46 15.38
N MET A 336 -18.19 -2.96 14.16
CA MET A 336 -19.17 -2.94 13.07
C MET A 336 -19.38 -4.29 12.38
N SER A 337 -18.40 -5.19 12.38
CA SER A 337 -18.51 -6.55 11.81
C SER A 337 -19.42 -7.46 12.63
N GLY A 338 -19.77 -7.07 13.86
CA GLY A 338 -20.54 -7.87 14.81
C GLY A 338 -19.73 -9.02 15.44
N GLU A 339 -18.42 -9.06 15.20
CA GLU A 339 -17.50 -9.98 15.89
C GLU A 339 -17.47 -9.69 17.40
N ALA A 340 -17.52 -8.42 17.79
CA ALA A 340 -17.59 -8.01 19.19
C ALA A 340 -18.76 -8.67 19.96
N LYS A 341 -19.92 -8.81 19.32
CA LYS A 341 -21.12 -9.44 19.93
C LYS A 341 -21.00 -10.96 20.07
N ARG A 342 -20.19 -11.62 19.23
CA ARG A 342 -19.95 -13.07 19.28
C ARG A 342 -18.89 -13.47 20.31
N ALA A 343 -18.01 -12.54 20.70
CA ALA A 343 -16.86 -12.77 21.59
C ALA A 343 -17.21 -12.84 23.09
N SER A 344 -18.50 -12.90 23.48
CA SER A 344 -19.02 -13.06 24.85
C SER A 344 -19.26 -11.78 25.68
N ASP A 345 -18.80 -10.60 25.29
CA ASP A 345 -19.05 -9.37 26.06
C ASP A 345 -20.27 -8.60 25.52
N GLN A 346 -21.46 -8.93 26.05
CA GLN A 346 -22.72 -8.24 25.72
C GLN A 346 -22.68 -6.71 26.04
N ALA A 347 -21.69 -6.25 26.80
CA ALA A 347 -21.43 -4.85 27.11
C ALA A 347 -20.93 -4.00 25.92
N TYR A 348 -20.38 -4.61 24.85
CA TYR A 348 -19.83 -3.89 23.69
C TYR A 348 -20.68 -4.00 22.41
N GLY A 349 -21.93 -4.46 22.53
CA GLY A 349 -22.86 -4.51 21.40
C GLY A 349 -23.28 -3.10 20.94
N PRO A 350 -23.61 -2.91 19.65
CA PRO A 350 -24.04 -1.60 19.17
C PRO A 350 -25.38 -1.19 19.78
N VAL A 351 -25.51 0.11 20.06
CA VAL A 351 -26.79 0.70 20.43
C VAL A 351 -27.72 0.56 19.24
N MET A 352 -28.84 -0.15 19.42
CA MET A 352 -29.81 -0.48 18.37
C MET A 352 -30.70 0.72 18.05
N ASN A 353 -30.09 1.82 17.60
CA ASN A 353 -30.76 3.03 17.19
C ASN A 353 -30.47 3.38 15.72
N VAL A 354 -31.47 3.88 14.99
CA VAL A 354 -31.36 4.20 13.56
C VAL A 354 -30.42 5.38 13.33
N GLU A 355 -30.41 6.39 14.20
CA GLU A 355 -29.44 7.49 14.08
C GLU A 355 -28.00 7.00 14.26
N HIS A 356 -27.78 6.02 15.15
CA HIS A 356 -26.46 5.42 15.36
C HIS A 356 -26.00 4.63 14.13
N HIS A 357 -26.93 3.90 13.48
CA HIS A 357 -26.66 3.24 12.21
C HIS A 357 -26.24 4.25 11.13
N ASP A 358 -27.04 5.31 10.92
CA ASP A 358 -26.83 6.28 9.84
C ASP A 358 -25.52 7.07 10.03
N GLN A 359 -25.15 7.40 11.27
CA GLN A 359 -23.88 8.08 11.58
C GLN A 359 -22.65 7.23 11.27
N LEU A 360 -22.70 5.92 11.52
CA LEU A 360 -21.57 5.01 11.30
C LEU A 360 -21.55 4.35 9.92
N LEU A 361 -22.66 4.36 9.18
CA LEU A 361 -22.77 3.73 7.86
C LEU A 361 -21.66 4.17 6.88
N PRO A 362 -21.29 5.46 6.75
CA PRO A 362 -20.19 5.87 5.87
C PRO A 362 -18.85 5.25 6.25
N TYR A 363 -18.59 5.11 7.55
CA TYR A 363 -17.38 4.47 8.06
C TYR A 363 -17.43 2.95 7.85
N ALA A 364 -18.61 2.33 7.94
CA ALA A 364 -18.79 0.92 7.59
C ALA A 364 -18.51 0.67 6.09
N ILE A 365 -18.90 1.61 5.22
CA ILE A 365 -18.56 1.58 3.79
C ILE A 365 -17.05 1.72 3.61
N ALA A 366 -16.42 2.67 4.31
CA ALA A 366 -14.98 2.88 4.28
C ALA A 366 -14.19 1.61 4.62
N LEU A 367 -14.61 0.89 5.67
CA LEU A 367 -13.97 -0.32 6.21
C LEU A 367 -14.45 -1.64 5.58
N GLY A 368 -15.28 -1.57 4.53
CA GLY A 368 -15.76 -2.76 3.82
C GLY A 368 -16.73 -3.65 4.61
N CYS A 369 -17.31 -3.16 5.71
CA CYS A 369 -18.25 -3.90 6.55
C CYS A 369 -19.70 -3.39 6.48
N ALA A 370 -20.03 -2.46 5.58
CA ALA A 370 -21.37 -1.85 5.43
C ALA A 370 -22.52 -2.87 5.39
N GLY A 371 -22.39 -3.93 4.60
CA GLY A 371 -23.42 -4.97 4.54
C GLY A 371 -23.57 -5.77 5.83
N ALA A 372 -22.51 -5.96 6.62
CA ALA A 372 -22.58 -6.60 7.93
C ALA A 372 -23.15 -5.64 8.99
N TRP A 373 -22.82 -4.35 8.89
CA TRP A 373 -23.33 -3.30 9.75
C TRP A 373 -24.84 -3.12 9.60
N SER A 374 -25.34 -2.88 8.39
CA SER A 374 -26.79 -2.67 8.16
C SER A 374 -27.63 -3.90 8.51
N ARG A 375 -27.10 -5.12 8.32
CA ARG A 375 -27.77 -6.36 8.74
C ARG A 375 -28.04 -6.43 10.25
N GLN A 376 -27.22 -5.78 11.08
CA GLN A 376 -27.47 -5.75 12.53
C GLN A 376 -28.69 -4.88 12.91
N PHE A 377 -29.08 -3.96 12.03
CA PHE A 377 -30.19 -3.01 12.23
C PHE A 377 -31.40 -3.33 11.36
N GLU A 378 -31.46 -4.51 10.74
CA GLU A 378 -32.50 -4.90 9.78
C GLU A 378 -33.92 -4.62 10.31
N ALA A 379 -34.22 -5.05 11.55
CA ALA A 379 -35.53 -4.79 12.16
C ALA A 379 -35.84 -3.29 12.31
N ALA A 380 -34.86 -2.49 12.78
CA ALA A 380 -35.04 -1.05 12.99
C ALA A 380 -35.16 -0.26 11.67
N LEU A 381 -34.46 -0.72 10.62
CA LEU A 381 -34.53 -0.11 9.28
C LEU A 381 -35.85 -0.41 8.58
N GLU A 382 -36.36 -1.65 8.70
CA GLU A 382 -37.67 -1.98 8.15
C GLU A 382 -38.80 -1.26 8.91
N GLU A 383 -38.72 -1.15 10.24
CA GLU A 383 -39.68 -0.35 11.03
C GLU A 383 -39.69 1.13 10.60
N ARG A 384 -38.52 1.75 10.40
CA ARG A 384 -38.40 3.12 9.89
C ARG A 384 -39.04 3.28 8.51
N LYS A 385 -38.81 2.31 7.63
CA LYS A 385 -39.34 2.29 6.26
C LYS A 385 -40.86 2.17 6.26
N GLU A 386 -41.42 1.30 7.09
CA GLU A 386 -42.88 1.17 7.29
C GLU A 386 -43.49 2.45 7.86
N ALA A 387 -42.80 3.10 8.81
CA ALA A 387 -43.22 4.37 9.39
C ALA A 387 -43.10 5.57 8.42
N GLY A 388 -42.44 5.40 7.25
CA GLY A 388 -42.21 6.48 6.29
C GLY A 388 -41.31 7.60 6.82
N THR A 389 -40.49 7.33 7.84
CA THR A 389 -39.67 8.36 8.48
C THR A 389 -38.44 8.66 7.60
N PRO A 390 -38.22 9.93 7.21
CA PRO A 390 -37.14 10.28 6.28
C PRO A 390 -35.75 9.98 6.86
N SER A 391 -34.81 9.63 5.97
CA SER A 391 -33.38 9.57 6.28
C SER A 391 -32.68 10.85 5.88
N PRO A 392 -31.75 11.36 6.72
CA PRO A 392 -31.04 12.61 6.44
C PRO A 392 -30.22 12.56 5.15
N GLY A 393 -29.80 11.39 4.68
CA GLY A 393 -28.92 11.26 3.52
C GLY A 393 -29.38 10.31 2.43
N VAL A 394 -30.46 9.57 2.64
CA VAL A 394 -30.80 8.42 1.81
C VAL A 394 -32.30 8.39 1.51
N ARG A 395 -32.67 8.14 0.25
CA ARG A 395 -34.08 8.09 -0.20
C ARG A 395 -34.35 6.96 -1.19
N GLY A 396 -35.64 6.68 -1.39
CA GLY A 396 -36.13 5.67 -2.31
C GLY A 396 -35.80 4.25 -1.84
N ASP A 397 -35.33 3.43 -2.77
CA ASP A 397 -35.04 2.00 -2.55
C ASP A 397 -33.88 1.74 -1.57
N LEU A 398 -33.21 2.80 -1.10
CA LEU A 398 -32.11 2.72 -0.14
C LEU A 398 -32.57 2.84 1.33
N THR A 399 -33.87 2.94 1.62
CA THR A 399 -34.38 3.08 3.00
C THR A 399 -34.47 1.77 3.78
N GLY A 400 -34.36 0.61 3.11
CA GLY A 400 -34.46 -0.71 3.75
C GLY A 400 -33.12 -1.30 4.20
N SER A 401 -33.17 -2.54 4.70
CA SER A 401 -32.01 -3.27 5.23
C SER A 401 -30.87 -3.50 4.22
N GLY A 402 -31.17 -3.47 2.92
CA GLY A 402 -30.22 -3.60 1.81
C GLY A 402 -29.36 -2.36 1.52
N VAL A 403 -29.52 -1.26 2.28
CA VAL A 403 -28.75 -0.02 2.08
C VAL A 403 -27.25 -0.26 2.16
N GLY A 404 -26.79 -1.03 3.16
CA GLY A 404 -25.37 -1.29 3.38
C GLY A 404 -24.71 -2.09 2.27
N SER A 405 -25.40 -3.06 1.65
CA SER A 405 -24.86 -3.82 0.51
C SER A 405 -24.88 -3.00 -0.78
N THR A 406 -25.88 -2.15 -0.95
CA THR A 406 -26.02 -1.29 -2.15
C THR A 406 -24.95 -0.19 -2.18
N LEU A 407 -24.68 0.43 -1.03
CA LEU A 407 -23.69 1.50 -0.86
C LEU A 407 -22.27 0.97 -0.58
N ALA A 408 -22.10 -0.35 -0.36
CA ALA A 408 -20.78 -0.95 -0.14
C ALA A 408 -19.82 -0.65 -1.30
N VAL A 409 -18.53 -0.65 -0.99
CA VAL A 409 -17.49 -0.67 -2.03
C VAL A 409 -17.65 -1.95 -2.86
N ASN A 410 -17.61 -1.81 -4.19
CA ASN A 410 -18.01 -2.84 -5.18
C ASN A 410 -19.51 -3.12 -5.29
N GLY A 411 -20.36 -2.43 -4.52
CA GLY A 411 -21.82 -2.42 -4.65
C GLY A 411 -22.30 -1.66 -5.89
N GLU A 412 -23.62 -1.59 -6.06
CA GLU A 412 -24.25 -0.92 -7.21
C GLU A 412 -23.96 0.57 -7.26
N PHE A 413 -24.01 1.25 -6.11
CA PHE A 413 -23.72 2.68 -6.02
C PHE A 413 -22.27 2.98 -6.39
N HIS A 414 -21.32 2.20 -5.87
CA HIS A 414 -19.90 2.34 -6.20
C HIS A 414 -19.65 2.19 -7.71
N LYS A 415 -20.29 1.20 -8.37
CA LYS A 415 -20.16 1.00 -9.81
C LYS A 415 -20.72 2.17 -10.62
N ALA A 416 -21.88 2.71 -10.23
CA ALA A 416 -22.47 3.87 -10.88
C ALA A 416 -21.58 5.12 -10.74
N LEU A 417 -20.98 5.28 -9.57
CA LEU A 417 -20.11 6.40 -9.25
C LEU A 417 -18.76 6.29 -10.00
N VAL A 418 -18.17 5.11 -10.11
CA VAL A 418 -16.99 4.84 -10.96
C VAL A 418 -17.29 5.06 -12.44
N ALA A 419 -18.49 4.69 -12.92
CA ALA A 419 -18.90 4.95 -14.30
C ALA A 419 -19.06 6.44 -14.64
N SER A 420 -19.27 7.28 -13.62
CA SER A 420 -19.40 8.73 -13.74
C SER A 420 -18.05 9.46 -13.75
N CYS A 421 -16.96 8.75 -13.47
CA CYS A 421 -15.57 9.24 -13.50
C CYS A 421 -14.92 8.93 -14.86
#